data_AF-A0A314U9K5-F1
#
_entry.id   AF-A0A314U9K5-F1
#
_cell.length_a   1.000
_cell.length_b   1.000
_cell.length_c   1.000
_cell.angle_alpha   90.00
_cell.angle_beta   90.00
_cell.angle_gamma   90.00
#
_symmetry.space_group_name_H-M   'P 1'
#
loop_
_entity.id
_entity.type
_entity.pdbx_description
1 polymer ?
#
loop_
_entity_poly.entity_id
_entity_poly.type
_entity_poly.pdbx_seq_one_letter_code
_entity_poly.pdbx_strand_id
1 'polypeptide(L)' 'MEGPFTGHHWAEPSVSKLRVLMRHVMNNVEEAKVKGEKAREDMITRFSPEIVANIVTKHVQNILQKVDK' A
#
# COMPACT_ATOMS: atom_id res chain seq x y z
N MET A 1 12.80 25.53 -10.80
CA MET A 1 13.06 24.92 -9.48
C MET A 1 12.35 23.57 -9.49
N GLU A 2 13.09 22.48 -9.51
CA GLU A 2 12.51 21.14 -9.44
C GLU A 2 12.02 20.87 -8.02
N GLY A 3 10.79 20.35 -7.90
CA GLY A 3 10.17 20.06 -6.61
C GLY A 3 10.72 18.77 -5.97
N PRO A 4 10.35 18.48 -4.71
CA PRO A 4 10.82 17.29 -3.98
C PRO A 4 10.39 15.95 -4.60
N PHE A 5 9.57 16.00 -5.64
CA PHE A 5 8.97 14.83 -6.29
C PHE A 5 9.64 14.44 -7.62
N THR A 6 10.70 15.14 -8.04
CA THR A 6 11.45 14.74 -9.24
C THR A 6 12.01 13.32 -9.06
N GLY A 7 11.73 12.43 -10.01
CA GLY A 7 12.12 11.01 -9.94
C GLY A 7 11.16 10.10 -9.16
N HIS A 8 10.09 10.64 -8.57
CA HIS A 8 9.05 9.80 -7.98
C HIS A 8 8.18 9.23 -9.10
N HIS A 9 8.11 7.91 -9.21
CA HIS A 9 7.21 7.21 -10.14
C HIS A 9 5.76 7.22 -9.65
N TRP A 10 5.27 8.37 -9.18
CA TRP A 10 3.88 8.53 -8.83
C TRP A 10 3.05 8.40 -10.10
N ALA A 11 2.03 7.54 -10.06
CA ALA A 11 1.12 7.40 -11.18
C ALA A 11 0.45 8.75 -11.45
N GLU A 12 0.32 9.13 -12.73
CA GLU A 12 -0.58 10.21 -13.13
C GLU A 12 -2.00 9.64 -13.21
N PRO A 13 -2.89 9.91 -12.22
CA PRO A 13 -4.20 9.29 -12.20
C PRO A 13 -5.09 9.87 -13.30
N SER A 14 -5.76 8.99 -14.05
CA SER A 14 -6.76 9.41 -15.03
C SER A 14 -8.08 9.76 -14.34
N VAL A 15 -8.50 11.02 -14.46
CA VAL A 15 -9.80 11.50 -13.93
C VAL A 15 -10.97 10.73 -14.53
N SER A 16 -10.93 10.41 -15.83
CA SER A 16 -12.00 9.65 -16.48
C SER A 16 -12.14 8.26 -15.88
N LYS A 17 -11.01 7.57 -15.63
CA LYS A 17 -10.96 6.25 -15.02
C LYS A 17 -11.42 6.28 -13.56
N LEU A 18 -11.01 7.29 -12.79
CA LEU A 18 -11.46 7.48 -11.42
C LEU A 18 -12.99 7.59 -11.32
N ARG A 19 -13.62 8.40 -12.17
CA ARG A 19 -15.09 8.56 -12.19
C ARG A 19 -15.82 7.23 -12.47
N VAL A 20 -15.29 6.40 -13.36
CA VAL A 20 -15.86 5.07 -13.66
C VAL A 20 -15.77 4.18 -12.43
N LEU A 21 -14.61 4.14 -11.76
CA LEU A 21 -14.42 3.35 -10.55
C LEU A 21 -15.33 3.78 -9.41
N MET A 22 -15.47 5.09 -9.18
CA MET A 22 -16.34 5.60 -8.11
C MET A 22 -17.81 5.22 -8.34
N ARG A 23 -18.30 5.29 -9.59
CA ARG A 23 -19.66 4.82 -9.92
C ARG A 23 -19.80 3.31 -9.75
N HIS A 24 -18.79 2.53 -10.15
CA HIS A 24 -18.79 1.09 -9.97
C HIS A 24 -18.96 0.70 -8.50
N VAL A 25 -18.22 1.37 -7.59
CA VAL A 25 -18.31 1.13 -6.15
C VAL A 25 -19.74 1.36 -5.63
N MET A 26 -20.37 2.47 -6.03
CA MET A 26 -21.71 2.81 -5.55
C MET A 26 -22.82 1.94 -6.17
N ASN A 27 -22.60 1.45 -7.40
CA ASN A 27 -23.56 0.57 -8.08
C ASN A 27 -23.43 -0.90 -7.65
N ASN A 28 -22.31 -1.29 -7.02
CA ASN A 28 -22.01 -2.66 -6.61
C ASN A 28 -21.60 -2.71 -5.13
N VAL A 29 -22.50 -2.29 -4.25
CA VAL A 29 -22.21 -2.11 -2.81
C VAL A 29 -21.76 -3.37 -2.09
N GLU A 30 -22.27 -4.55 -2.46
CA GLU A 30 -21.85 -5.82 -1.85
C GLU A 30 -20.41 -6.18 -2.23
N GLU A 31 -20.02 -6.00 -3.51
CA GLU A 31 -18.63 -6.17 -3.94
C GLU A 31 -17.71 -5.22 -3.17
N ALA A 32 -18.10 -3.95 -3.04
CA ALA A 32 -17.35 -2.95 -2.30
C ALA A 32 -17.18 -3.34 -0.82
N LYS A 33 -18.22 -3.87 -0.18
CA LYS A 33 -18.19 -4.33 1.20
C LYS A 33 -17.23 -5.50 1.40
N VAL A 34 -17.35 -6.55 0.59
CA VAL A 34 -16.47 -7.72 0.63
C VAL A 34 -15.01 -7.31 0.43
N LYS A 35 -14.75 -6.40 -0.52
CA LYS A 35 -13.40 -5.86 -0.75
C LYS A 35 -12.88 -5.07 0.45
N GLY A 36 -13.74 -4.29 1.10
CA GLY A 36 -13.41 -3.53 2.31
C GLY A 36 -13.07 -4.44 3.50
N GLU A 37 -13.85 -5.49 3.72
CA GLU A 37 -13.60 -6.50 4.75
C GLU A 37 -12.25 -7.17 4.53
N LYS A 38 -11.96 -7.58 3.29
CA LYS A 38 -10.66 -8.17 2.95
C LYS A 38 -9.50 -7.19 3.15
N ALA A 39 -9.69 -5.92 2.74
CA ALA A 39 -8.67 -4.89 2.95
C ALA A 39 -8.38 -4.66 4.44
N ARG A 40 -9.42 -4.71 5.29
CA ARG A 40 -9.26 -4.60 6.75
C ARG A 40 -8.47 -5.77 7.31
N GLU A 41 -8.79 -6.99 6.90
CA GLU A 41 -8.08 -8.22 7.29
C GLU A 41 -6.60 -8.15 6.89
N ASP A 42 -6.32 -7.77 5.63
CA ASP A 42 -4.97 -7.60 5.12
C ASP A 42 -4.20 -6.54 5.93
N MET A 43 -4.84 -5.42 6.28
CA MET A 43 -4.21 -4.40 7.11
C MET A 43 -3.75 -4.98 8.45
N ILE A 44 -4.58 -5.73 9.16
CA ILE A 44 -4.20 -6.33 10.46
C ILE A 44 -3.06 -7.33 10.28
N THR A 45 -3.22 -8.23 9.33
CA THR A 45 -2.41 -9.45 9.23
C THR A 45 -1.08 -9.21 8.52
N ARG A 46 -0.98 -8.15 7.70
CA ARG A 46 0.19 -7.92 6.83
C ARG A 46 0.81 -6.54 6.99
N PHE A 47 0.01 -5.53 7.36
CA PHE A 47 0.45 -4.13 7.32
C PHE A 47 0.29 -3.41 8.67
N SER A 48 -0.01 -4.13 9.74
CA SER A 48 -0.08 -3.54 11.07
C SER A 48 1.32 -3.13 11.53
N PRO A 49 1.43 -2.12 12.41
CA PRO A 49 2.74 -1.64 12.88
C PRO A 49 3.64 -2.75 13.41
N GLU A 50 3.07 -3.73 14.12
CA GLU A 50 3.81 -4.88 14.66
C GLU A 50 4.38 -5.76 13.54
N ILE A 51 3.57 -6.11 12.54
CA ILE A 51 4.02 -6.93 11.40
C ILE A 51 5.12 -6.21 10.62
N VAL A 52 4.94 -4.90 10.35
CA VAL A 52 5.93 -4.10 9.63
C VAL A 52 7.21 -3.94 10.45
N ALA A 53 7.13 -3.69 11.75
CA ALA A 53 8.31 -3.59 12.63
C ALA A 53 9.14 -4.88 12.61
N ASN A 54 8.48 -6.05 12.61
CA ASN A 54 9.16 -7.34 12.50
C ASN A 54 9.87 -7.50 11.15
N ILE A 55 9.24 -7.09 10.04
CA ILE A 55 9.87 -7.13 8.70
C ILE A 55 11.11 -6.23 8.66
N VAL A 56 10.99 -5.00 9.15
CA VAL A 56 12.08 -4.01 9.15
C VAL A 56 13.24 -4.50 10.04
N THR A 57 12.94 -5.00 11.25
CA THR A 57 13.95 -5.49 12.19
C THR A 57 14.75 -6.64 11.58
N LYS A 58 14.08 -7.62 10.96
CA LYS A 58 14.75 -8.72 10.26
C LYS A 58 15.65 -8.21 9.13
N HIS A 59 15.19 -7.20 8.39
CA HIS A 59 15.99 -6.62 7.31
C HIS A 59 17.25 -5.93 7.84
N VAL A 60 17.13 -5.17 8.93
CA VAL A 60 18.28 -4.52 9.59
C VAL A 60 19.28 -5.56 10.09
N GLN A 61 18.82 -6.62 10.75
CA GLN A 61 19.68 -7.71 11.22
C GLN A 61 20.45 -8.38 10.07
N ASN A 62 19.76 -8.63 8.94
CA ASN A 62 20.40 -9.20 7.75
C ASN A 62 21.47 -8.28 7.16
N ILE A 63 21.30 -6.97 7.22
CA ILE A 63 22.31 -6.00 6.77
C ILE A 63 23.51 -6.05 7.71
N LEU A 64 23.30 -5.99 9.02
CA LEU A 64 24.38 -6.04 10.02
C LEU A 64 25.25 -7.30 9.86
N GLN A 65 24.62 -8.47 9.73
CA GLN A 65 25.34 -9.74 9.50
C GLN A 65 26.20 -9.76 8.22
N LYS A 66 25.83 -8.99 7.21
CA LYS A 66 26.60 -8.88 5.96
C LYS A 66 27.75 -7.88 6.06
N VAL A 67 27.63 -6.88 6.93
CA VAL A 67 28.67 -5.88 7.17
C VAL A 67 29.73 -6.43 8.14
N ASP A 68 29.34 -7.29 9.08
CA ASP A 68 30.24 -7.93 10.05
C ASP A 68 31.05 -9.12 9.48
N LYS A 69 30.88 -9.43 8.18
CA LYS A 69 31.65 -10.43 7.43
C LYS A 69 32.65 -9.76 6.50
#